data_AF-A0A2E7UV55-F1
#
_entry.id   AF-A0A2E7UV55-F1
#
_cell.length_a   1.000
_cell.length_b   1.000
_cell.length_c   1.000
_cell.angle_alpha   90.00
_cell.angle_beta   90.00
_cell.angle_gamma   90.00
#
_symmetry.space_group_name_H-M   'P 1'
#
loop_
_entity.id
_entity.type
_entity.pdbx_description
1 polymer ?
#
loop_
_entity_poly.entity_id
_entity_poly.type
_entity_poly.pdbx_seq_one_letter_code
_entity_poly.pdbx_strand_id
1 'polypeptide(L)'
;MVCVESFPFEETNTTTRAARDDFNSYACAPSTNESGPEVVYRVDLAEDGFLAVDLPDMDSGADIDVHILGSLDPDDCFDRGHWRSGAWLPAGRYYVVADTWVASSGAESDGGYTITLGHTSQSTLPTARSAFAEAALQAFDIAWGLGDTDSFVYAMTDFSMHSSLEREWIVDLATGDLLFHIHTTHGENSANARDPGVAEAFSNIPESHQSSLGMMKAAEIYTGSYGYSMRLDGLEAGYNDNVRSRAIVVHPWEYATAETAAEYGMLGLSWGCPAIDERVSRQIINTTANGSLYFFYYNDGDWSRNSDYMLP
;
A
#
# COMPACT_ATOMS: atom_id res chain seq x y z
N MET A 1 -7.62 4.89 -28.03
CA MET A 1 -6.57 5.06 -27.02
C MET A 1 -6.84 6.37 -26.29
N VAL A 2 -7.07 6.28 -24.99
CA VAL A 2 -7.30 7.42 -24.10
C VAL A 2 -5.95 7.89 -23.57
N CYS A 3 -5.76 9.19 -23.37
CA CYS A 3 -4.51 9.72 -22.81
C CYS A 3 -4.78 10.15 -21.36
N VAL A 4 -4.00 9.61 -20.42
CA VAL A 4 -4.06 9.97 -19.00
C VAL A 4 -3.06 11.12 -18.78
N GLU A 5 -3.58 12.31 -18.51
CA GLU A 5 -2.76 13.54 -18.42
C GLU A 5 -2.46 13.97 -16.97
N SER A 6 -3.18 13.44 -15.99
CA SER A 6 -3.03 13.76 -14.56
C SER A 6 -3.59 12.65 -13.69
N PHE A 7 -3.14 12.58 -12.43
CA PHE A 7 -3.63 11.67 -11.42
C PHE A 7 -4.27 12.44 -10.23
N PRO A 8 -5.30 11.88 -9.57
CA PRO A 8 -6.06 10.71 -10.00
C PRO A 8 -6.75 10.95 -11.35
N PHE A 9 -6.84 9.89 -12.16
CA PHE A 9 -7.64 9.87 -13.37
C PHE A 9 -8.87 9.02 -13.13
N GLU A 10 -10.04 9.50 -13.53
CA GLU A 10 -11.29 8.76 -13.46
C GLU A 10 -12.06 8.94 -14.76
N GLU A 11 -12.58 7.84 -15.31
CA GLU A 11 -13.42 7.85 -16.50
C GLU A 11 -14.45 6.72 -16.44
N THR A 12 -15.66 6.98 -16.91
CA THR A 12 -16.61 5.93 -17.28
C THR A 12 -16.49 5.64 -18.77
N ASN A 13 -16.23 4.39 -19.14
CA ASN A 13 -16.05 3.94 -20.51
C ASN A 13 -16.76 2.60 -20.75
N THR A 14 -16.56 1.99 -21.91
CA THR A 14 -17.14 0.68 -22.23
C THR A 14 -16.27 -0.10 -23.19
N THR A 15 -16.17 -1.42 -22.97
CA THR A 15 -15.58 -2.32 -23.97
C THR A 15 -16.58 -2.70 -25.07
N THR A 16 -17.88 -2.44 -24.90
CA THR A 16 -18.88 -2.79 -25.91
C THR A 16 -18.58 -2.14 -27.26
N ARG A 17 -18.23 -2.98 -28.23
CA ARG A 17 -17.81 -2.56 -29.58
C ARG A 17 -16.62 -1.60 -29.57
N ALA A 18 -15.70 -1.77 -28.62
CA ALA A 18 -14.45 -1.04 -28.64
C ALA A 18 -13.72 -1.27 -29.97
N ALA A 19 -12.96 -0.25 -30.39
CA ALA A 19 -12.37 -0.23 -31.73
C ALA A 19 -11.13 -1.15 -31.87
N ARG A 20 -10.64 -1.72 -30.77
CA ARG A 20 -9.49 -2.63 -30.71
C ARG A 20 -9.93 -3.98 -30.15
N ASP A 21 -9.22 -5.00 -30.61
CA ASP A 21 -9.34 -6.43 -30.29
C ASP A 21 -8.02 -7.08 -30.73
N ASP A 22 -6.90 -6.45 -30.33
CA ASP A 22 -5.56 -6.78 -30.79
C ASP A 22 -4.85 -7.73 -29.80
N PHE A 23 -5.12 -7.58 -28.50
CA PHE A 23 -4.57 -8.42 -27.44
C PHE A 23 -5.54 -9.55 -27.07
N ASN A 24 -5.06 -10.79 -27.06
CA ASN A 24 -5.87 -11.98 -26.76
C ASN A 24 -5.29 -12.83 -25.61
N SER A 25 -4.09 -12.48 -25.17
CA SER A 25 -3.32 -13.17 -24.13
C SER A 25 -2.18 -12.27 -23.69
N TYR A 26 -1.80 -12.31 -22.41
CA TYR A 26 -0.72 -11.52 -21.83
C TYR A 26 0.32 -12.41 -21.16
N ALA A 27 1.62 -12.02 -21.17
CA ALA A 27 2.68 -12.83 -20.57
C ALA A 27 2.50 -13.06 -19.05
N CYS A 28 1.83 -12.13 -18.36
CA CYS A 28 1.46 -12.22 -16.95
C CYS A 28 0.29 -13.21 -16.68
N ALA A 29 -0.46 -13.63 -17.72
CA ALA A 29 -1.40 -14.76 -17.67
C ALA A 29 -1.55 -15.44 -19.05
N PRO A 30 -0.57 -16.26 -19.45
CA PRO A 30 -0.53 -16.84 -20.80
C PRO A 30 -1.62 -17.91 -21.03
N SER A 31 -2.31 -18.34 -19.97
CA SER A 31 -3.38 -19.34 -20.03
C SER A 31 -4.79 -18.75 -19.96
N THR A 32 -4.94 -17.43 -19.78
CA THR A 32 -6.24 -16.78 -19.72
C THR A 32 -6.64 -16.31 -21.12
N ASN A 33 -7.91 -16.52 -21.46
CA ASN A 33 -8.47 -16.08 -22.73
C ASN A 33 -9.04 -14.67 -22.57
N GLU A 34 -8.23 -13.68 -22.90
CA GLU A 34 -8.62 -12.26 -22.95
C GLU A 34 -8.95 -11.87 -24.39
N SER A 35 -9.50 -12.80 -25.18
CA SER A 35 -9.95 -12.46 -26.53
C SER A 35 -11.13 -11.51 -26.40
N GLY A 36 -11.14 -10.35 -27.07
CA GLY A 36 -12.31 -9.49 -27.06
C GLY A 36 -11.99 -8.01 -27.21
N PRO A 37 -13.05 -7.18 -27.22
CA PRO A 37 -12.88 -5.75 -27.34
C PRO A 37 -12.17 -5.14 -26.13
N GLU A 38 -11.22 -4.25 -26.39
CA GLU A 38 -10.36 -3.66 -25.38
C GLU A 38 -10.25 -2.13 -25.50
N VAL A 39 -9.99 -1.48 -24.37
CA VAL A 39 -9.71 -0.04 -24.31
C VAL A 39 -8.32 0.18 -23.73
N VAL A 40 -7.48 0.83 -24.53
CA VAL A 40 -6.11 1.17 -24.15
C VAL A 40 -5.99 2.60 -23.65
N TYR A 41 -5.39 2.77 -22.48
CA TYR A 41 -5.02 4.02 -21.84
C TYR A 41 -3.52 4.22 -21.94
N ARG A 42 -3.06 5.33 -22.50
CA ARG A 42 -1.66 5.73 -22.46
C ARG A 42 -1.40 6.52 -21.18
N VAL A 43 -0.45 6.05 -20.39
CA VAL A 43 -0.08 6.62 -19.10
C VAL A 43 1.34 7.15 -19.17
N ASP A 44 1.54 8.41 -18.77
CA ASP A 44 2.85 9.07 -18.73
C ASP A 44 3.18 9.42 -17.25
N LEU A 45 4.11 8.69 -16.63
CA LEU A 45 4.55 8.89 -15.26
C LEU A 45 5.73 9.86 -15.20
N ALA A 46 5.59 10.94 -14.42
CA ALA A 46 6.62 11.97 -14.28
C ALA A 46 7.71 11.63 -13.24
N GLU A 47 7.41 10.71 -12.32
CA GLU A 47 8.27 10.29 -11.22
C GLU A 47 8.16 8.77 -11.06
N ASP A 48 9.16 8.16 -10.46
CA ASP A 48 9.09 6.76 -10.02
C ASP A 48 8.02 6.63 -8.93
N GLY A 49 7.23 5.57 -8.96
CA GLY A 49 6.13 5.40 -8.03
C GLY A 49 5.27 4.17 -8.29
N PHE A 50 4.26 3.99 -7.45
CA PHE A 50 3.27 2.92 -7.62
C PHE A 50 2.10 3.43 -8.45
N LEU A 51 1.83 2.78 -9.58
CA LEU A 51 0.63 2.98 -10.40
C LEU A 51 -0.41 1.95 -9.97
N ALA A 52 -1.56 2.41 -9.49
CA ALA A 52 -2.71 1.56 -9.20
C ALA A 52 -3.80 1.76 -10.26
N VAL A 53 -4.47 0.67 -10.62
CA VAL A 53 -5.64 0.63 -11.49
C VAL A 53 -6.76 -0.05 -10.74
N ASP A 54 -7.91 0.60 -10.63
CA ASP A 54 -9.11 0.07 -9.98
C ASP A 54 -10.33 0.25 -10.89
N LEU A 55 -11.18 -0.77 -10.95
CA LEU A 55 -12.50 -0.74 -11.58
C LEU A 55 -13.58 -0.72 -10.49
N PRO A 56 -13.89 0.44 -9.89
CA PRO A 56 -14.79 0.51 -8.74
C PRO A 56 -16.25 0.21 -9.06
N ASP A 57 -16.66 0.35 -10.33
CA ASP A 57 -18.04 0.11 -10.77
C ASP A 57 -18.09 -0.42 -12.20
N MET A 58 -19.06 -1.28 -12.47
CA MET A 58 -19.21 -1.98 -13.74
C MET A 58 -20.66 -2.42 -13.97
N ASP A 59 -21.08 -2.44 -15.24
CA ASP A 59 -22.40 -2.91 -15.66
C ASP A 59 -22.65 -4.37 -15.22
N SER A 60 -23.90 -4.67 -14.89
CA SER A 60 -24.30 -6.03 -14.52
C SER A 60 -24.04 -7.03 -15.66
N GLY A 61 -23.15 -7.99 -15.42
CA GLY A 61 -22.83 -9.06 -16.36
C GLY A 61 -21.60 -8.79 -17.23
N ALA A 62 -21.03 -7.59 -17.13
CA ALA A 62 -19.69 -7.33 -17.64
C ALA A 62 -18.64 -7.95 -16.70
N ASP A 63 -17.50 -8.29 -17.28
CA ASP A 63 -16.33 -8.83 -16.60
C ASP A 63 -15.11 -8.31 -17.36
N ILE A 64 -14.55 -7.20 -16.87
CA ILE A 64 -13.45 -6.48 -17.49
C ILE A 64 -12.21 -6.71 -16.63
N ASP A 65 -11.15 -7.24 -17.23
CA ASP A 65 -9.84 -7.44 -16.62
C ASP A 65 -8.93 -6.22 -16.93
N VAL A 66 -7.99 -5.92 -16.04
CA VAL A 66 -7.05 -4.80 -16.21
C VAL A 66 -5.60 -5.27 -16.26
N HIS A 67 -4.84 -4.71 -17.18
CA HIS A 67 -3.44 -5.07 -17.44
C HIS A 67 -2.56 -3.81 -17.50
N ILE A 68 -1.36 -3.88 -16.92
CA ILE A 68 -0.34 -2.83 -17.00
C ILE A 68 0.79 -3.32 -17.91
N LEU A 69 1.10 -2.57 -18.97
CA LEU A 69 2.11 -2.91 -19.97
C LEU A 69 3.18 -1.82 -20.11
N GLY A 70 4.43 -2.22 -20.38
CA GLY A 70 5.54 -1.32 -20.73
C GLY A 70 5.47 -0.76 -22.15
N SER A 71 4.83 -1.50 -23.03
CA SER A 71 4.65 -1.15 -24.44
C SER A 71 3.33 -1.72 -24.97
N LEU A 72 2.98 -1.40 -26.22
CA LEU A 72 1.82 -2.01 -26.89
C LEU A 72 2.15 -3.42 -27.40
N ASP A 73 2.78 -4.21 -26.54
CA ASP A 73 3.15 -5.61 -26.72
C ASP A 73 2.67 -6.36 -25.47
N PRO A 74 1.73 -7.32 -25.58
CA PRO A 74 1.19 -8.02 -24.42
C PRO A 74 2.22 -8.96 -23.74
N ASP A 75 3.38 -9.18 -24.36
CA ASP A 75 4.51 -9.86 -23.73
C ASP A 75 5.27 -8.96 -22.72
N ASP A 76 5.06 -7.65 -22.77
CA ASP A 76 5.66 -6.65 -21.87
C ASP A 76 4.68 -6.28 -20.73
N CYS A 77 4.09 -7.30 -20.10
CA CYS A 77 3.12 -7.15 -19.02
C CYS A 77 3.78 -7.11 -17.63
N PHE A 78 3.51 -6.06 -16.88
CA PHE A 78 3.95 -5.87 -15.49
C PHE A 78 3.02 -6.54 -14.49
N ASP A 79 1.73 -6.26 -14.58
CA ASP A 79 0.72 -6.81 -13.67
C ASP A 79 -0.63 -6.97 -14.38
N ARG A 80 -1.46 -7.85 -13.82
CA ARG A 80 -2.87 -8.01 -14.20
C ARG A 80 -3.73 -8.27 -12.98
N GLY A 81 -5.01 -7.96 -13.11
CA GLY A 81 -6.01 -8.54 -12.23
C GLY A 81 -7.41 -8.34 -12.75
N HIS A 82 -8.37 -8.97 -12.06
CA HIS A 82 -9.77 -8.92 -12.45
C HIS A 82 -10.28 -7.48 -12.42
N TRP A 83 -10.37 -6.87 -11.24
CA TRP A 83 -10.85 -5.47 -11.17
C TRP A 83 -9.78 -4.50 -10.70
N ARG A 84 -8.60 -5.03 -10.35
CA ARG A 84 -7.49 -4.27 -9.78
C ARG A 84 -6.17 -4.80 -10.28
N SER A 85 -5.27 -3.88 -10.61
CA SER A 85 -3.86 -4.19 -10.85
C SER A 85 -3.01 -3.05 -10.32
N GLY A 86 -1.73 -3.32 -10.11
CA GLY A 86 -0.80 -2.32 -9.61
C GLY A 86 0.64 -2.75 -9.82
N ALA A 87 1.50 -1.77 -10.05
CA ALA A 87 2.93 -2.00 -10.19
C ALA A 87 3.72 -0.77 -9.73
N TRP A 88 4.86 -1.01 -9.06
CA TRP A 88 5.89 0.01 -8.93
C TRP A 88 6.63 0.16 -10.26
N LEU A 89 6.67 1.38 -10.79
CA LEU A 89 7.18 1.69 -12.12
C LEU A 89 8.12 2.91 -12.06
N PRO A 90 9.28 2.85 -12.75
CA PRO A 90 10.09 4.04 -12.99
C PRO A 90 9.33 5.08 -13.83
N ALA A 91 9.72 6.36 -13.72
CA ALA A 91 9.22 7.43 -14.57
C ALA A 91 9.36 7.05 -16.05
N GLY A 92 8.28 7.20 -16.81
CA GLY A 92 8.22 6.64 -18.16
C GLY A 92 6.82 6.62 -18.74
N ARG A 93 6.70 5.98 -19.90
CA ARG A 93 5.43 5.76 -20.58
C ARG A 93 5.03 4.30 -20.45
N TYR A 94 3.77 4.09 -20.11
CA TYR A 94 3.15 2.79 -19.93
C TYR A 94 1.76 2.77 -20.58
N TYR A 95 1.16 1.60 -20.59
CA TYR A 95 -0.17 1.39 -21.13
C TYR A 95 -1.00 0.59 -20.12
N VAL A 96 -2.22 1.05 -19.88
CA VAL A 96 -3.22 0.27 -19.14
C VAL A 96 -4.24 -0.22 -20.15
N VAL A 97 -4.55 -1.51 -20.11
CA VAL A 97 -5.57 -2.12 -20.96
C VAL A 97 -6.72 -2.58 -20.09
N ALA A 98 -7.92 -2.09 -20.37
CA ALA A 98 -9.17 -2.64 -19.86
C ALA A 98 -9.72 -3.59 -20.93
N ASP A 99 -9.72 -4.88 -20.63
CA ASP A 99 -9.96 -5.95 -21.58
C ASP A 99 -11.19 -6.77 -21.20
N THR A 100 -11.93 -7.25 -22.20
CA THR A 100 -13.15 -8.03 -21.95
C THR A 100 -12.79 -9.48 -21.69
N TRP A 101 -13.25 -10.02 -20.56
CA TRP A 101 -13.15 -11.45 -20.33
C TRP A 101 -14.10 -12.23 -21.25
N VAL A 102 -13.60 -13.32 -21.84
CA VAL A 102 -14.40 -14.25 -22.65
C VAL A 102 -14.48 -15.62 -22.03
N ALA A 103 -15.71 -16.03 -21.74
CA ALA A 103 -16.01 -17.35 -21.22
C ALA A 103 -15.57 -18.46 -22.17
N SER A 104 -15.36 -19.67 -21.64
CA SER A 104 -15.00 -20.85 -22.45
C SER A 104 -16.04 -21.20 -23.54
N SER A 105 -17.26 -20.68 -23.44
CA SER A 105 -18.31 -20.80 -24.46
C SER A 105 -18.12 -19.85 -25.65
N GLY A 106 -17.16 -18.93 -25.59
CA GLY A 106 -16.98 -17.82 -26.54
C GLY A 106 -17.96 -16.68 -26.33
N ALA A 107 -18.55 -16.55 -25.13
CA ALA A 107 -19.44 -15.43 -24.81
C ALA A 107 -18.60 -14.30 -24.20
N GLU A 108 -18.68 -13.13 -24.82
CA GLU A 108 -18.09 -11.88 -24.34
C GLU A 108 -18.91 -11.33 -23.17
N SER A 109 -18.21 -10.95 -22.10
CA SER A 109 -18.76 -10.23 -20.95
C SER A 109 -18.39 -8.75 -21.05
N ASP A 110 -18.66 -8.15 -22.21
CA ASP A 110 -18.41 -6.73 -22.45
C ASP A 110 -19.43 -5.85 -21.70
N GLY A 111 -19.08 -4.58 -21.48
CA GLY A 111 -20.03 -3.61 -20.92
C GLY A 111 -19.41 -2.31 -20.49
N GLY A 112 -20.19 -1.47 -19.83
CA GLY A 112 -19.72 -0.22 -19.22
C GLY A 112 -18.95 -0.46 -17.93
N TYR A 113 -17.94 0.35 -17.67
CA TYR A 113 -17.14 0.34 -16.44
C TYR A 113 -16.70 1.76 -16.07
N THR A 114 -16.37 1.96 -14.80
CA THR A 114 -15.60 3.12 -14.33
C THR A 114 -14.20 2.65 -14.02
N ILE A 115 -13.19 3.38 -14.47
CA ILE A 115 -11.78 3.13 -14.17
C ILE A 115 -11.20 4.30 -13.40
N THR A 116 -10.45 3.99 -12.35
CA THR A 116 -9.65 4.93 -11.57
C THR A 116 -8.18 4.54 -11.71
N LEU A 117 -7.33 5.51 -12.06
CA LEU A 117 -5.89 5.34 -12.04
C LEU A 117 -5.28 6.31 -11.04
N GLY A 118 -4.51 5.78 -10.10
CA GLY A 118 -3.78 6.51 -9.08
C GLY A 118 -2.28 6.36 -9.27
N HIS A 119 -1.53 7.41 -8.93
CA HIS A 119 -0.07 7.34 -8.90
C HIS A 119 0.44 7.90 -7.57
N THR A 120 1.13 7.07 -6.81
CA THR A 120 1.78 7.45 -5.55
C THR A 120 3.29 7.46 -5.73
N SER A 121 3.91 8.62 -5.51
CA SER A 121 5.35 8.81 -5.61
C SER A 121 5.89 9.52 -4.37
N GLN A 122 7.20 9.83 -4.37
CA GLN A 122 7.82 10.67 -3.35
C GLN A 122 7.10 12.01 -3.16
N SER A 123 6.52 12.61 -4.21
CA SER A 123 5.85 13.90 -4.09
C SER A 123 4.49 13.80 -3.38
N THR A 124 3.87 12.62 -3.35
CA THR A 124 2.67 12.30 -2.55
C THR A 124 2.97 12.21 -1.05
N LEU A 125 4.23 11.94 -0.68
CA LEU A 125 4.66 11.67 0.69
C LEU A 125 5.44 12.87 1.27
N PRO A 126 4.76 13.89 1.83
CA PRO A 126 5.42 15.10 2.31
C PRO A 126 6.39 14.76 3.43
N THR A 127 7.57 15.38 3.41
CA THR A 127 8.64 15.22 4.42
C THR A 127 9.29 13.83 4.50
N ALA A 128 8.76 12.82 3.80
CA ALA A 128 9.36 11.51 3.71
C ALA A 128 10.74 11.59 3.06
N ARG A 129 11.68 10.78 3.56
CA ARG A 129 13.02 10.69 2.98
C ARG A 129 12.96 9.81 1.73
N SER A 130 13.70 10.18 0.68
CA SER A 130 13.68 9.46 -0.61
C SER A 130 13.94 7.96 -0.50
N ALA A 131 14.94 7.56 0.30
CA ALA A 131 15.23 6.15 0.52
C ALA A 131 14.08 5.39 1.22
N PHE A 132 13.31 6.05 2.08
CA PHE A 132 12.15 5.44 2.73
C PHE A 132 10.95 5.38 1.78
N ALA A 133 10.64 6.48 1.07
CA ALA A 133 9.51 6.51 0.14
C ALA A 133 9.64 5.46 -0.96
N GLU A 134 10.83 5.34 -1.55
CA GLU A 134 11.13 4.33 -2.56
C GLU A 134 10.97 2.91 -1.99
N ALA A 135 11.61 2.63 -0.84
CA ALA A 135 11.52 1.34 -0.17
C ALA A 135 10.08 0.97 0.20
N ALA A 136 9.29 1.90 0.73
CA ALA A 136 7.92 1.63 1.15
C ALA A 136 7.00 1.29 -0.03
N LEU A 137 7.15 1.98 -1.17
CA LEU A 137 6.35 1.72 -2.37
C LEU A 137 6.78 0.43 -3.08
N GLN A 138 8.08 0.12 -3.12
CA GLN A 138 8.58 -1.17 -3.61
C GLN A 138 8.14 -2.33 -2.71
N ALA A 139 8.12 -2.14 -1.38
CA ALA A 139 7.63 -3.15 -0.45
C ALA A 139 6.14 -3.44 -0.65
N PHE A 140 5.34 -2.42 -0.96
CA PHE A 140 3.93 -2.62 -1.31
C PHE A 140 3.78 -3.40 -2.62
N ASP A 141 4.56 -3.08 -3.65
CA ASP A 141 4.56 -3.79 -4.93
C ASP A 141 4.86 -5.29 -4.77
N ILE A 142 5.86 -5.63 -3.95
CA ILE A 142 6.16 -7.03 -3.63
C ILE A 142 4.97 -7.69 -2.92
N ALA A 143 4.40 -7.04 -1.90
CA ALA A 143 3.26 -7.58 -1.15
C ALA A 143 2.00 -7.74 -2.02
N TRP A 144 1.78 -6.81 -2.95
CA TRP A 144 0.71 -6.86 -3.94
C TRP A 144 0.88 -8.08 -4.85
N GLY A 145 2.07 -8.27 -5.44
CA GLY A 145 2.38 -9.41 -6.31
C GLY A 145 2.33 -10.76 -5.60
N LEU A 146 2.57 -10.80 -4.29
CA LEU A 146 2.40 -12.00 -3.46
C LEU A 146 0.94 -12.30 -3.08
N GLY A 147 0.01 -11.37 -3.32
CA GLY A 147 -1.39 -11.49 -2.92
C GLY A 147 -1.63 -11.32 -1.43
N ASP A 148 -0.73 -10.61 -0.73
CA ASP A 148 -0.85 -10.39 0.71
C ASP A 148 -1.96 -9.39 1.07
N THR A 149 -2.43 -8.59 0.11
CA THR A 149 -3.52 -7.63 0.26
C THR A 149 -4.35 -7.49 -1.02
N ASP A 150 -5.64 -7.20 -0.87
CA ASP A 150 -6.52 -6.71 -1.95
C ASP A 150 -6.89 -5.23 -1.74
N SER A 151 -6.33 -4.59 -0.70
CA SER A 151 -6.56 -3.20 -0.31
C SER A 151 -5.44 -2.31 -0.83
N PHE A 152 -5.83 -1.20 -1.48
CA PHE A 152 -4.93 -0.11 -1.85
C PHE A 152 -4.69 0.89 -0.71
N VAL A 153 -5.36 0.75 0.44
CA VAL A 153 -5.02 1.54 1.62
C VAL A 153 -3.75 0.99 2.24
N TYR A 154 -2.75 1.86 2.43
CA TYR A 154 -1.43 1.47 2.91
C TYR A 154 -0.92 2.47 3.94
N ALA A 155 -0.50 1.96 5.10
CA ALA A 155 0.14 2.72 6.14
C ALA A 155 1.65 2.43 6.15
N MET A 156 2.47 3.48 6.11
CA MET A 156 3.92 3.37 6.07
C MET A 156 4.54 4.28 7.13
N THR A 157 5.49 3.77 7.91
CA THR A 157 6.14 4.47 9.01
C THR A 157 7.65 4.46 8.86
N ASP A 158 8.27 5.63 9.01
CA ASP A 158 9.72 5.77 9.01
C ASP A 158 10.24 5.92 10.45
N PHE A 159 10.61 4.81 11.10
CA PHE A 159 11.25 4.85 12.43
C PHE A 159 12.66 5.45 12.39
N SER A 160 13.18 5.66 11.19
CA SER A 160 14.21 6.62 10.84
C SER A 160 14.13 7.99 11.50
N MET A 161 12.90 8.48 11.61
CA MET A 161 12.57 9.84 11.99
C MET A 161 12.26 9.93 13.48
N HIS A 162 12.62 11.08 14.05
CA HIS A 162 12.35 11.41 15.44
C HIS A 162 10.83 11.42 15.69
N SER A 163 10.38 10.90 16.84
CA SER A 163 8.95 10.72 17.15
C SER A 163 8.16 12.04 17.24
N SER A 164 8.82 13.17 17.48
CA SER A 164 8.18 14.50 17.43
C SER A 164 7.78 14.97 16.04
N LEU A 165 8.18 14.26 14.99
CA LEU A 165 7.78 14.51 13.61
C LEU A 165 6.60 13.60 13.24
N GLU A 166 5.76 14.08 12.33
CA GLU A 166 4.80 13.23 11.64
C GLU A 166 5.58 12.27 10.73
N ARG A 167 5.60 10.99 11.12
CA ARG A 167 6.48 9.95 10.54
C ARG A 167 5.73 8.70 10.09
N GLU A 168 4.40 8.77 10.07
CA GLU A 168 3.52 7.77 9.50
C GLU A 168 2.62 8.43 8.44
N TRP A 169 2.60 7.84 7.25
CA TRP A 169 1.74 8.23 6.13
C TRP A 169 0.75 7.11 5.87
N ILE A 170 -0.51 7.47 5.67
CA ILE A 170 -1.56 6.56 5.26
C ILE A 170 -2.11 7.09 3.95
N VAL A 171 -2.00 6.29 2.90
CA VAL A 171 -2.36 6.66 1.53
C VAL A 171 -3.43 5.72 0.99
N ASP A 172 -4.28 6.25 0.11
CA ASP A 172 -5.07 5.43 -0.82
C ASP A 172 -4.31 5.36 -2.14
N LEU A 173 -3.72 4.20 -2.45
CA LEU A 173 -2.95 4.02 -3.68
C LEU A 173 -3.85 4.04 -4.92
N ALA A 174 -5.15 3.72 -4.79
CA ALA A 174 -6.09 3.70 -5.92
C ALA A 174 -6.28 5.09 -6.51
N THR A 175 -6.27 6.13 -5.66
CA THR A 175 -6.39 7.54 -6.08
C THR A 175 -5.06 8.30 -6.01
N GLY A 176 -4.10 7.79 -5.22
CA GLY A 176 -2.88 8.51 -4.86
C GLY A 176 -3.09 9.55 -3.77
N ASP A 177 -4.21 9.54 -3.06
CA ASP A 177 -4.51 10.52 -2.01
C ASP A 177 -3.76 10.22 -0.71
N LEU A 178 -3.18 11.25 -0.10
CA LEU A 178 -2.69 11.20 1.27
C LEU A 178 -3.87 11.35 2.24
N LEU A 179 -4.27 10.25 2.87
CA LEU A 179 -5.40 10.22 3.80
C LEU A 179 -5.02 10.78 5.17
N PHE A 180 -3.83 10.40 5.67
CA PHE A 180 -3.30 10.87 6.95
C PHE A 180 -1.78 11.01 6.91
N HIS A 181 -1.27 11.99 7.64
CA HIS A 181 0.16 12.16 7.94
C HIS A 181 0.24 12.52 9.42
N ILE A 182 0.79 11.62 10.25
CA ILE A 182 0.62 11.65 11.71
C ILE A 182 1.88 11.32 12.49
N HIS A 183 1.87 11.72 13.75
CA HIS A 183 2.74 11.22 14.81
C HIS A 183 2.41 9.76 15.15
N THR A 184 3.44 8.94 15.39
CA THR A 184 3.29 7.56 15.84
C THR A 184 4.40 7.18 16.81
N THR A 185 4.06 6.46 17.88
CA THR A 185 5.00 6.11 18.96
C THR A 185 5.91 4.94 18.59
N HIS A 186 6.86 4.61 19.47
CA HIS A 186 7.68 3.40 19.38
C HIS A 186 7.91 2.82 20.78
N GLY A 187 8.43 1.59 20.85
CA GLY A 187 8.69 0.89 22.10
C GLY A 187 9.78 1.53 22.96
N GLU A 188 9.65 1.48 24.29
CA GLU A 188 10.62 2.07 25.22
C GLU A 188 12.02 1.49 25.08
N ASN A 189 12.14 0.19 24.77
CA ASN A 189 13.44 -0.45 24.57
C ASN A 189 13.93 -0.31 23.12
N SER A 190 13.14 0.32 22.23
CA SER A 190 13.62 0.79 20.93
C SER A 190 14.31 2.13 21.01
N ALA A 191 14.10 2.89 22.08
CA ALA A 191 14.55 4.27 22.22
C ALA A 191 16.08 4.36 22.37
N ASN A 192 16.68 5.35 21.71
CA ASN A 192 18.10 5.66 21.87
C ASN A 192 18.37 6.19 23.29
N ALA A 193 19.49 5.74 23.87
CA ALA A 193 19.82 6.04 25.27
C ALA A 193 20.08 7.53 25.56
N ARG A 194 20.41 8.34 24.54
CA ARG A 194 20.67 9.79 24.67
C ARG A 194 19.49 10.63 24.22
N ASP A 195 18.73 10.14 23.25
CA ASP A 195 17.57 10.82 22.68
C ASP A 195 16.42 9.82 22.52
N PRO A 196 15.56 9.70 23.54
CA PRO A 196 14.51 8.68 23.53
C PRO A 196 13.43 8.89 22.46
N GLY A 197 13.41 10.04 21.78
CA GLY A 197 12.52 10.22 20.63
C GLY A 197 13.02 9.54 19.34
N VAL A 198 14.27 9.05 19.32
CA VAL A 198 14.84 8.27 18.22
C VAL A 198 14.72 6.77 18.52
N ALA A 199 14.17 5.99 17.58
CA ALA A 199 14.18 4.54 17.66
C ALA A 199 15.43 3.98 16.95
N GLU A 200 16.15 3.03 17.56
CA GLU A 200 17.36 2.42 17.00
C GLU A 200 17.48 0.91 17.20
N ALA A 201 16.54 0.29 17.92
CA ALA A 201 16.58 -1.13 18.21
C ALA A 201 15.19 -1.75 18.06
N PHE A 202 15.09 -2.87 17.35
CA PHE A 202 13.83 -3.54 17.06
C PHE A 202 13.95 -5.01 17.41
N SER A 203 12.81 -5.68 17.63
CA SER A 203 12.83 -7.08 18.03
C SER A 203 11.55 -7.79 17.67
N ASN A 204 11.68 -9.09 17.47
CA ASN A 204 10.59 -10.04 17.35
C ASN A 204 10.36 -10.84 18.66
N ILE A 205 11.14 -10.58 19.71
CA ILE A 205 11.14 -11.38 20.94
C ILE A 205 10.01 -10.93 21.88
N PRO A 206 9.20 -11.85 22.43
CA PRO A 206 8.22 -11.55 23.46
C PRO A 206 8.80 -10.81 24.67
N GLU A 207 8.04 -9.88 25.24
CA GLU A 207 8.44 -9.06 26.40
C GLU A 207 9.70 -8.18 26.18
N SER A 208 10.13 -7.99 24.93
CA SER A 208 11.26 -7.11 24.61
C SER A 208 10.94 -5.63 24.82
N HIS A 209 9.67 -5.24 24.77
CA HIS A 209 9.17 -3.86 24.74
C HIS A 209 9.77 -3.01 23.60
N GLN A 210 10.25 -3.66 22.55
CA GLN A 210 10.74 -3.03 21.34
C GLN A 210 9.64 -3.06 20.27
N SER A 211 9.63 -2.07 19.39
CA SER A 211 8.84 -2.11 18.16
C SER A 211 9.36 -3.19 17.22
N SER A 212 8.51 -3.60 16.28
CA SER A 212 8.86 -4.57 15.22
C SER A 212 9.00 -3.83 13.89
N LEU A 213 9.90 -4.31 13.03
CA LEU A 213 10.03 -3.83 11.65
C LEU A 213 9.24 -4.72 10.70
N GLY A 214 9.13 -4.27 9.45
CA GLY A 214 8.63 -5.11 8.37
C GLY A 214 7.17 -4.92 8.03
N MET A 215 6.72 -5.76 7.10
CA MET A 215 5.37 -5.77 6.59
C MET A 215 4.42 -6.50 7.54
N MET A 216 3.29 -5.86 7.83
CA MET A 216 2.21 -6.40 8.66
C MET A 216 0.87 -6.16 7.99
N LYS A 217 -0.11 -7.02 8.29
CA LYS A 217 -1.48 -6.93 7.79
C LYS A 217 -2.43 -6.52 8.91
N ALA A 218 -3.30 -5.55 8.61
CA ALA A 218 -4.39 -5.19 9.48
C ALA A 218 -5.37 -6.35 9.66
N ALA A 219 -5.68 -6.67 10.92
CA ALA A 219 -6.55 -7.77 11.27
C ALA A 219 -7.79 -7.27 12.02
N GLU A 220 -8.30 -8.02 13.00
CA GLU A 220 -9.55 -7.68 13.66
C GLU A 220 -9.45 -6.44 14.56
N ILE A 221 -10.50 -5.64 14.49
CA ILE A 221 -10.75 -4.53 15.41
C ILE A 221 -11.37 -5.08 16.70
N TYR A 222 -10.91 -4.57 17.85
CA TYR A 222 -11.44 -4.93 19.16
C TYR A 222 -11.46 -3.72 20.10
N THR A 223 -12.06 -3.88 21.28
CA THR A 223 -11.99 -2.89 22.35
C THR A 223 -11.22 -3.49 23.52
N GLY A 224 -10.04 -2.94 23.81
CA GLY A 224 -9.15 -3.38 24.89
C GLY A 224 -8.96 -2.32 25.97
N SER A 225 -7.90 -2.47 26.78
CA SER A 225 -7.55 -1.52 27.84
C SER A 225 -7.23 -0.12 27.32
N TYR A 226 -6.74 -0.01 26.08
CA TYR A 226 -6.50 1.24 25.36
C TYR A 226 -7.70 1.68 24.51
N GLY A 227 -8.88 1.07 24.67
CA GLY A 227 -10.07 1.42 23.89
C GLY A 227 -10.11 0.76 22.51
N TYR A 228 -10.69 1.46 21.54
CA TYR A 228 -10.93 0.97 20.17
C TYR A 228 -9.59 0.79 19.44
N SER A 229 -9.20 -0.45 19.20
CA SER A 229 -7.85 -0.83 18.74
C SER A 229 -7.92 -1.87 17.63
N MET A 230 -6.84 -2.06 16.89
CA MET A 230 -6.74 -3.02 15.79
C MET A 230 -5.50 -3.89 15.91
N ARG A 231 -5.68 -5.19 15.74
CA ARG A 231 -4.56 -6.14 15.71
C ARG A 231 -3.81 -6.07 14.40
N LEU A 232 -2.53 -6.39 14.47
CA LEU A 232 -1.65 -6.57 13.32
C LEU A 232 -1.17 -8.03 13.28
N ASP A 233 -1.02 -8.56 12.07
CA ASP A 233 -0.39 -9.84 11.79
C ASP A 233 0.92 -9.59 11.04
N GLY A 234 2.04 -10.06 11.58
CA GLY A 234 3.32 -9.98 10.88
C GLY A 234 3.38 -10.96 9.71
N LEU A 235 3.96 -10.52 8.60
CA LEU A 235 4.10 -11.32 7.37
C LEU A 235 5.52 -11.87 7.16
N GLU A 236 6.50 -11.47 7.98
CA GLU A 236 7.91 -11.83 7.82
C GLU A 236 8.38 -12.76 8.95
N ALA A 237 8.68 -14.01 8.58
CA ALA A 237 9.16 -15.02 9.51
C ALA A 237 10.51 -14.60 10.13
N GLY A 238 10.59 -14.67 11.47
CA GLY A 238 11.80 -14.30 12.21
C GLY A 238 11.90 -12.80 12.55
N TYR A 239 11.28 -11.91 11.75
CA TYR A 239 11.32 -10.46 11.99
C TYR A 239 10.06 -9.92 12.67
N ASN A 240 8.88 -10.40 12.30
CA ASN A 240 7.63 -9.90 12.88
C ASN A 240 6.51 -10.94 13.03
N ASP A 241 6.78 -12.23 12.80
CA ASP A 241 5.82 -13.32 13.00
C ASP A 241 5.29 -13.47 14.46
N ASN A 242 5.92 -12.82 15.45
CA ASN A 242 5.40 -12.75 16.82
C ASN A 242 4.59 -11.47 17.14
N VAL A 243 4.33 -10.57 16.19
CA VAL A 243 3.55 -9.32 16.40
C VAL A 243 2.22 -9.59 17.12
N ARG A 244 1.46 -10.59 16.65
CA ARG A 244 0.18 -10.96 17.26
C ARG A 244 0.33 -11.51 18.68
N SER A 245 1.28 -12.43 18.89
CA SER A 245 1.50 -13.04 20.22
C SER A 245 2.03 -12.04 21.24
N ARG A 246 2.74 -11.00 20.76
CA ARG A 246 3.24 -9.86 21.53
C ARG A 246 2.21 -8.75 21.78
N ALA A 247 1.00 -8.90 21.27
CA ALA A 247 -0.06 -7.90 21.36
C ALA A 247 0.38 -6.51 20.85
N ILE A 248 1.19 -6.48 19.79
CA ILE A 248 1.51 -5.25 19.06
C ILE A 248 0.29 -4.86 18.23
N VAL A 249 -0.31 -3.72 18.55
CA VAL A 249 -1.60 -3.26 18.01
C VAL A 249 -1.57 -1.77 17.71
N VAL A 250 -2.40 -1.32 16.78
CA VAL A 250 -2.69 0.11 16.58
C VAL A 250 -3.76 0.51 17.60
N HIS A 251 -3.48 1.51 18.43
CA HIS A 251 -4.40 1.97 19.47
C HIS A 251 -4.27 3.47 19.74
N PRO A 252 -5.33 4.12 20.27
CA PRO A 252 -5.26 5.51 20.68
C PRO A 252 -4.39 5.69 21.92
N TRP A 253 -3.71 6.82 22.03
CA TRP A 253 -3.02 7.21 23.25
C TRP A 253 -2.83 8.73 23.38
N GLU A 254 -3.04 9.28 24.58
CA GLU A 254 -2.92 10.72 24.86
C GLU A 254 -1.48 11.26 24.66
N TYR A 255 -0.47 10.41 24.79
CA TYR A 255 0.94 10.75 24.59
C TYR A 255 1.42 10.59 23.13
N ALA A 256 0.52 10.30 22.20
CA ALA A 256 0.79 10.21 20.77
C ALA A 256 0.29 11.46 20.00
N THR A 257 0.36 12.63 20.64
CA THR A 257 -0.21 13.89 20.15
C THR A 257 0.88 14.91 19.79
N ALA A 258 0.58 15.82 18.86
CA ALA A 258 1.46 16.93 18.51
C ALA A 258 1.77 17.84 19.72
N GLU A 259 0.83 17.97 20.65
CA GLU A 259 0.99 18.70 21.91
C GLU A 259 2.02 18.02 22.81
N THR A 260 1.98 16.69 22.92
CA THR A 260 3.02 15.93 23.64
C THR A 260 4.38 16.14 23.01
N ALA A 261 4.47 16.05 21.68
CA ALA A 261 5.72 16.32 20.96
C ALA A 261 6.24 17.75 21.21
N ALA A 262 5.36 18.76 21.25
CA ALA A 262 5.72 20.15 21.49
C ALA A 262 6.16 20.42 22.94
N GLU A 263 5.53 19.77 23.92
CA GLU A 263 5.82 19.94 25.35
C GLU A 263 7.08 19.20 25.79
N TYR A 264 7.21 17.93 25.39
CA TYR A 264 8.26 17.02 25.84
C TYR A 264 9.40 16.84 24.83
N GLY A 265 9.24 17.38 23.63
CA GLY A 265 10.21 17.23 22.54
C GLY A 265 10.12 15.87 21.82
N MET A 266 9.27 14.95 22.27
CA MET A 266 9.07 13.59 21.75
C MET A 266 7.68 13.08 22.13
N LEU A 267 7.23 11.97 21.53
CA LEU A 267 6.02 11.26 21.99
C LEU A 267 6.30 10.34 23.18
N GLY A 268 5.23 9.78 23.76
CA GLY A 268 5.35 8.71 24.75
C GLY A 268 5.99 7.44 24.18
N LEU A 269 6.57 6.64 25.07
CA LEU A 269 7.18 5.35 24.75
C LEU A 269 6.21 4.22 25.10
N SER A 270 5.81 3.44 24.10
CA SER A 270 4.92 2.28 24.27
C SER A 270 5.72 1.02 24.63
N TRP A 271 5.07 -0.14 24.67
CA TRP A 271 5.76 -1.45 24.76
C TRP A 271 5.96 -2.10 23.38
N GLY A 272 6.01 -1.29 22.33
CA GLY A 272 6.26 -1.69 20.95
C GLY A 272 5.11 -1.35 19.99
N CYS A 273 3.92 -1.07 20.52
CA CYS A 273 2.75 -0.67 19.74
C CYS A 273 2.97 0.68 19.02
N PRO A 274 2.56 0.80 17.74
CA PRO A 274 2.44 2.09 17.05
C PRO A 274 1.17 2.81 17.53
N ALA A 275 1.24 3.41 18.71
CA ALA A 275 0.12 4.19 19.24
C ALA A 275 0.01 5.54 18.52
N ILE A 276 -1.23 5.97 18.28
CA ILE A 276 -1.60 7.16 17.50
C ILE A 276 -2.54 8.07 18.30
N ASP A 277 -2.68 9.30 17.83
CA ASP A 277 -3.52 10.32 18.46
C ASP A 277 -4.98 9.85 18.62
N GLU A 278 -5.49 9.91 19.84
CA GLU A 278 -6.85 9.46 20.17
C GLU A 278 -7.95 10.16 19.38
N ARG A 279 -7.72 11.42 18.94
CA ARG A 279 -8.68 12.25 18.21
C ARG A 279 -8.98 11.72 16.81
N VAL A 280 -8.01 11.04 16.18
CA VAL A 280 -8.12 10.49 14.81
C VAL A 280 -8.07 8.97 14.75
N SER A 281 -7.65 8.32 15.84
CA SER A 281 -7.49 6.86 15.94
C SER A 281 -8.62 6.02 15.36
N ARG A 282 -9.89 6.34 15.68
CA ARG A 282 -11.05 5.60 15.18
C ARG A 282 -11.21 5.72 13.67
N GLN A 283 -10.92 6.91 13.11
CA GLN A 283 -11.01 7.12 11.67
C GLN A 283 -9.93 6.32 10.97
N ILE A 284 -8.69 6.41 11.45
CA ILE A 284 -7.55 5.65 10.92
C ILE A 284 -7.82 4.14 10.98
N ILE A 285 -8.19 3.61 12.15
CA ILE A 285 -8.48 2.17 12.32
C ILE A 285 -9.59 1.70 11.38
N ASN A 286 -10.62 2.52 11.14
CA ASN A 286 -11.66 2.15 10.19
C ASN A 286 -11.17 2.18 8.74
N THR A 287 -10.35 3.16 8.39
CA THR A 287 -9.78 3.33 7.05
C THR A 287 -8.79 2.21 6.72
N THR A 288 -7.93 1.85 7.65
CA THR A 288 -6.88 0.84 7.46
C THR A 288 -7.33 -0.57 7.88
N ALA A 289 -8.62 -0.78 8.15
CA ALA A 289 -9.16 -2.10 8.43
C ALA A 289 -9.04 -3.03 7.21
N ASN A 290 -9.58 -4.24 7.37
CA ASN A 290 -9.89 -5.16 6.26
C ASN A 290 -8.68 -5.53 5.39
N GLY A 291 -7.55 -5.85 6.03
CA GLY A 291 -6.39 -6.42 5.34
C GLY A 291 -5.46 -5.39 4.70
N SER A 292 -5.67 -4.09 4.92
CA SER A 292 -4.69 -3.06 4.57
C SER A 292 -3.32 -3.35 5.20
N LEU A 293 -2.27 -2.91 4.53
CA LEU A 293 -0.90 -3.18 4.96
C LEU A 293 -0.34 -2.05 5.83
N TYR A 294 0.55 -2.45 6.73
CA TYR A 294 1.37 -1.58 7.57
C TYR A 294 2.83 -1.92 7.36
N PHE A 295 3.66 -0.95 6.99
CA PHE A 295 5.09 -1.14 6.79
C PHE A 295 5.90 -0.27 7.75
N PHE A 296 6.65 -0.92 8.63
CA PHE A 296 7.49 -0.26 9.61
C PHE A 296 8.97 -0.34 9.20
N TYR A 297 9.53 0.79 8.79
CA TYR A 297 10.86 0.86 8.21
C TYR A 297 11.92 1.41 9.17
N TYR A 298 13.07 0.74 9.18
CA TYR A 298 14.33 1.27 9.68
C TYR A 298 15.51 0.54 9.02
N ASN A 299 16.55 1.27 8.59
CA ASN A 299 17.75 0.66 8.02
C ASN A 299 18.71 0.18 9.13
N ASP A 300 18.43 -1.00 9.68
CA ASP A 300 19.21 -1.65 10.74
C ASP A 300 20.43 -2.44 10.21
N GLY A 301 20.53 -2.61 8.89
CA GLY A 301 21.53 -3.43 8.21
C GLY A 301 21.31 -4.95 8.31
N ASP A 302 20.32 -5.43 9.07
CA ASP A 302 19.92 -6.84 9.15
C ASP A 302 18.58 -7.06 8.44
N TRP A 303 17.44 -6.66 9.05
CA TRP A 303 16.12 -6.76 8.42
C TRP A 303 16.11 -6.09 7.05
N SER A 304 16.65 -4.87 6.96
CA SER A 304 16.72 -4.11 5.71
C SER A 304 17.50 -4.77 4.57
N ARG A 305 18.30 -5.83 4.82
CA ARG A 305 19.01 -6.61 3.79
C ARG A 305 18.44 -8.01 3.55
N ASN A 306 17.61 -8.49 4.47
CA ASN A 306 17.12 -9.87 4.52
C ASN A 306 15.59 -9.95 4.49
N SER A 307 14.89 -8.81 4.45
CA SER A 307 13.44 -8.72 4.37
C SER A 307 12.93 -9.34 3.08
N ASP A 308 11.80 -10.04 3.18
CA ASP A 308 11.10 -10.60 2.02
C ASP A 308 10.43 -9.50 1.15
N TYR A 309 10.31 -8.28 1.68
CA TYR A 309 9.65 -7.14 1.05
C TYR A 309 10.61 -5.99 0.71
N MET A 310 11.92 -6.22 0.75
CA MET A 310 12.92 -5.24 0.33
C MET A 310 13.71 -5.80 -0.84
N LEU A 311 13.93 -4.98 -1.87
CA LEU A 311 14.83 -5.35 -2.96
C LEU A 311 16.29 -5.43 -2.43
N PRO A 312 17.09 -6.40 -2.89
CA PRO A 312 18.46 -6.62 -2.43
C PRO A 312 19.47 -5.54 -2.86
#